data_AF-R9LH20-F1
#
_entry.id   AF-R9LH20-F1
#
_cell.length_a   1.000
_cell.length_b   1.000
_cell.length_c   1.000
_cell.angle_alpha   90.00
_cell.angle_beta   90.00
_cell.angle_gamma   90.00
#
_symmetry.space_group_name_H-M   'P 1'
#
loop_
_entity.id
_entity.type
_entity.pdbx_description
1 polymer ?
#
loop_
_entity_poly.entity_id
_entity_poly.type
_entity_poly.pdbx_seq_one_letter_code
_entity_poly.pdbx_strand_id
1 'polypeptide(L)'
;MANLFPEAVADSWEVAGQDGQESGADEVTFGRSWRFDFETGEFVMTPTGKIAPADEIAAWKVWCEKAIRTPRYRHVIYSRAYGQEFEELIGQGYSRAVQESEIRRIATETLMVDPRTLSVDGFVFVWREDGCRFTCRVKNVREDELIVEGSVT
;
A
#
# COMPACT_ATOMS: atom_id res chain seq x y z
N MET A 1 18.42 54.26 -6.79
CA MET A 1 18.04 52.90 -7.23
C MET A 1 16.55 52.92 -7.49
N ALA A 2 16.11 52.54 -8.68
CA ALA A 2 14.69 52.47 -8.99
C ALA A 2 14.09 51.22 -8.32
N ASN A 3 13.00 51.40 -7.59
CA ASN A 3 12.23 50.29 -7.02
C ASN A 3 11.59 49.51 -8.18
N LEU A 4 12.03 48.27 -8.37
CA LEU A 4 11.61 47.35 -9.44
C LEU A 4 10.34 46.56 -9.11
N PHE A 5 9.63 46.91 -8.04
CA PHE A 5 8.41 46.24 -7.63
C PHE A 5 7.21 47.18 -7.87
N PRO A 6 6.19 46.76 -8.64
CA PRO A 6 4.99 47.55 -8.85
C PRO A 6 4.19 47.66 -7.55
N GLU A 7 3.98 48.87 -7.05
CA GLU A 7 3.21 49.17 -5.81
C GLU A 7 1.68 49.01 -5.97
N ALA A 8 1.21 48.48 -7.10
CA ALA A 8 -0.22 48.39 -7.43
C ALA A 8 -0.69 46.94 -7.74
N VAL A 9 -0.15 45.96 -7.02
CA VAL A 9 -0.72 44.61 -6.94
C VAL A 9 -1.06 44.25 -5.49
N ALA A 10 -1.72 45.18 -4.79
CA ALA A 10 -2.52 44.84 -3.63
C ALA A 10 -3.84 44.26 -4.15
N ASP A 11 -4.13 43.02 -3.76
CA ASP A 11 -5.40 42.30 -3.97
C ASP A 11 -5.80 41.90 -5.39
N SER A 12 -5.10 40.91 -5.97
CA SER A 12 -5.76 40.01 -6.93
C SER A 12 -5.41 38.53 -6.73
N TRP A 13 -5.08 38.13 -5.50
CA TRP A 13 -5.15 36.73 -5.11
C TRP A 13 -6.44 36.56 -4.33
N GLU A 14 -7.56 36.49 -5.04
CA GLU A 14 -8.67 35.70 -4.53
C GLU A 14 -8.10 34.30 -4.33
N VAL A 15 -7.76 33.99 -3.07
CA VAL A 15 -7.62 32.61 -2.64
C VAL A 15 -9.03 32.06 -2.80
N ALA A 16 -9.33 31.56 -4.01
CA ALA A 16 -10.43 30.65 -4.21
C ALA A 16 -10.24 29.62 -3.11
N GLY A 17 -11.14 29.64 -2.12
CA GLY A 17 -11.20 28.62 -1.11
C GLY A 17 -11.13 27.32 -1.89
N GLN A 18 -10.07 26.55 -1.69
CA GLN A 18 -10.14 25.15 -1.98
C GLN A 18 -11.11 24.65 -0.92
N ASP A 19 -12.40 24.75 -1.26
CA ASP A 19 -13.47 23.99 -0.67
C ASP A 19 -12.87 22.60 -0.49
N GLY A 20 -12.77 22.19 0.78
CA GLY A 20 -12.39 20.83 1.12
C GLY A 20 -13.24 19.95 0.24
N GLN A 21 -12.58 19.32 -0.73
CA GLN A 21 -13.25 18.42 -1.63
C GLN A 21 -13.73 17.29 -0.73
N GLU A 22 -14.99 17.37 -0.32
CA GLU A 22 -15.74 16.23 0.16
C GLU A 22 -15.55 15.19 -0.94
N SER A 23 -14.66 14.23 -0.67
CA SER A 23 -14.58 13.01 -1.44
C SER A 23 -15.98 12.43 -1.36
N GLY A 24 -16.77 12.62 -2.40
CA GLY A 24 -18.02 11.90 -2.58
C GLY A 24 -17.71 10.46 -2.25
N ALA A 25 -18.38 9.92 -1.23
CA ALA A 25 -18.17 8.56 -0.79
C ALA A 25 -18.66 7.64 -1.92
N ASP A 26 -17.80 7.44 -2.92
CA ASP A 26 -17.94 6.33 -3.83
C ASP A 26 -17.99 5.09 -2.95
N GLU A 27 -19.14 4.41 -2.99
CA GLU A 27 -19.36 3.19 -2.24
C GLU A 27 -18.22 2.23 -2.59
N VAL A 28 -17.42 1.86 -1.59
CA VAL A 28 -16.22 1.05 -1.81
C VAL A 28 -16.63 -0.32 -2.33
N THR A 29 -16.38 -0.56 -3.62
CA THR A 29 -16.78 -1.80 -4.29
C THR A 29 -15.79 -2.93 -3.99
N PHE A 30 -16.33 -4.10 -3.68
CA PHE A 30 -15.55 -5.33 -3.57
C PHE A 30 -15.76 -6.16 -4.84
N GLY A 31 -14.70 -6.29 -5.63
CA GLY A 31 -14.70 -7.10 -6.86
C GLY A 31 -14.24 -8.53 -6.63
N ARG A 32 -14.38 -9.35 -7.67
CA ARG A 32 -13.85 -10.72 -7.73
C ARG A 32 -12.50 -10.74 -8.44
N SER A 33 -11.66 -11.72 -8.12
CA SER A 33 -10.40 -11.98 -8.81
C SER A 33 -10.17 -13.48 -8.98
N TRP A 34 -8.93 -13.89 -9.19
CA TRP A 34 -8.50 -15.28 -9.28
C TRP A 34 -7.71 -15.64 -8.04
N ARG A 35 -7.92 -16.84 -7.50
CA ARG A 35 -7.14 -17.35 -6.38
C ARG A 35 -5.72 -17.63 -6.85
N PHE A 36 -4.77 -17.03 -6.16
CA PHE A 36 -3.35 -17.22 -6.38
C PHE A 36 -2.73 -17.69 -5.07
N ASP A 37 -1.92 -18.74 -5.15
CA ASP A 37 -1.16 -19.26 -4.04
C ASP A 37 0.26 -18.67 -4.11
N PHE A 38 0.60 -17.86 -3.11
CA PHE A 38 1.90 -17.19 -3.05
C PHE A 38 3.03 -18.08 -2.53
N GLU A 39 2.70 -19.23 -1.91
CA GLU A 39 3.72 -20.20 -1.50
C GLU A 39 4.19 -21.03 -2.69
N THR A 40 3.25 -21.49 -3.53
CA THR A 40 3.55 -22.28 -4.73
C THR A 40 3.85 -21.41 -5.95
N GLY A 41 3.37 -20.16 -5.98
CA GLY A 41 3.50 -19.25 -7.11
C GLY A 41 2.55 -19.55 -8.27
N GLU A 42 1.47 -20.31 -8.02
CA GLU A 42 0.54 -20.77 -9.04
C GLU A 42 -0.90 -20.31 -8.78
N PHE A 43 -1.70 -20.26 -9.86
CA PHE A 43 -3.14 -20.09 -9.73
C PHE A 43 -3.77 -21.38 -9.20
N VAL A 44 -4.64 -21.25 -8.20
CA VAL A 44 -5.37 -22.40 -7.67
C VAL A 44 -6.37 -22.87 -8.71
N MET A 45 -6.34 -24.17 -9.04
CA MET A 45 -7.25 -24.77 -10.02
C MET A 45 -8.44 -25.44 -9.33
N THR A 46 -9.61 -25.40 -9.97
CA THR A 46 -10.78 -26.21 -9.58
C THR A 46 -10.59 -27.66 -10.02
N PRO A 47 -11.34 -28.63 -9.45
CA PRO A 47 -11.33 -30.02 -9.92
C PRO A 47 -11.70 -30.19 -11.41
N THR A 48 -12.35 -29.18 -12.00
CA THR A 48 -12.74 -29.12 -13.41
C THR A 48 -11.67 -28.52 -14.32
N GLY A 49 -10.49 -28.16 -13.80
CA GLY A 49 -9.36 -27.62 -14.55
C GLY A 49 -9.48 -26.12 -14.91
N LYS A 50 -10.36 -25.37 -14.25
CA LYS A 50 -10.47 -23.91 -14.42
C LYS A 50 -9.76 -23.20 -13.27
N ILE A 51 -9.33 -21.94 -13.46
CA ILE A 51 -8.80 -21.14 -12.35
C ILE A 51 -9.92 -20.88 -11.34
N ALA A 52 -9.62 -21.09 -10.06
CA ALA A 52 -10.56 -20.88 -8.98
C ALA A 52 -10.82 -19.38 -8.79
N PRO A 53 -12.10 -18.95 -8.76
CA PRO A 53 -12.42 -17.56 -8.49
C PRO A 53 -12.12 -17.23 -7.03
N ALA A 54 -11.61 -16.02 -6.80
CA ALA A 54 -11.54 -15.38 -5.51
C ALA A 54 -12.72 -14.42 -5.39
N ASP A 55 -13.63 -14.72 -4.48
CA ASP A 55 -14.75 -13.81 -4.17
C ASP A 55 -14.24 -12.59 -3.38
N GLU A 56 -15.12 -11.64 -3.12
CA GLU A 56 -14.84 -10.30 -2.59
C GLU A 56 -13.67 -10.20 -1.58
N ILE A 57 -13.80 -10.85 -0.43
CA ILE A 57 -12.77 -10.83 0.62
C ILE A 57 -11.50 -11.54 0.16
N ALA A 58 -11.62 -12.67 -0.52
CA ALA A 58 -10.46 -13.42 -1.01
C ALA A 58 -9.67 -12.61 -2.07
N ALA A 59 -10.37 -11.86 -2.91
CA ALA A 59 -9.76 -10.99 -3.91
C ALA A 59 -9.00 -9.83 -3.27
N TRP A 60 -9.53 -9.25 -2.19
CA TRP A 60 -8.84 -8.26 -1.38
C TRP A 60 -7.58 -8.85 -0.71
N LYS A 61 -7.66 -10.05 -0.14
CA LYS A 61 -6.49 -10.75 0.42
C LYS A 61 -5.38 -10.93 -0.61
N VAL A 62 -5.73 -11.43 -1.80
CA VAL A 62 -4.79 -11.57 -2.91
C VAL A 62 -4.17 -10.22 -3.29
N TRP A 63 -4.95 -9.13 -3.26
CA TRP A 63 -4.44 -7.80 -3.53
C TRP A 63 -3.40 -7.35 -2.49
N CYS A 64 -3.69 -7.50 -1.19
CA CYS A 64 -2.78 -7.10 -0.11
C CYS A 64 -1.44 -7.85 -0.19
N GLU A 65 -1.50 -9.17 -0.36
CA GLU A 65 -0.33 -10.03 -0.49
C GLU A 65 0.51 -9.64 -1.72
N LYS A 66 -0.15 -9.38 -2.84
CA LYS A 66 0.53 -8.98 -4.09
C LYS A 66 1.17 -7.59 -3.95
N ALA A 67 0.48 -6.63 -3.35
CA ALA A 67 0.97 -5.27 -3.19
C ALA A 67 2.24 -5.24 -2.33
N ILE A 68 2.26 -5.94 -1.20
CA ILE A 68 3.44 -6.03 -0.32
C ILE A 68 4.63 -6.75 -0.97
N ARG A 69 4.38 -7.68 -1.90
CA ARG A 69 5.46 -8.39 -2.63
C ARG A 69 5.96 -7.66 -3.87
N THR A 70 5.30 -6.58 -4.29
CA THR A 70 5.66 -5.89 -5.54
C THR A 70 6.53 -4.67 -5.25
N PRO A 71 7.77 -4.60 -5.76
CA PRO A 71 8.57 -3.38 -5.70
C PRO A 71 7.93 -2.28 -6.55
N ARG A 72 7.79 -1.09 -5.97
CA ARG A 72 7.29 0.10 -6.64
C ARG A 72 8.26 0.51 -7.77
N TYR A 73 7.72 1.12 -8.82
CA TYR A 73 8.46 1.61 -10.01
C TYR A 73 9.21 0.56 -10.85
N ARG A 74 9.15 -0.73 -10.49
CA ARG A 74 9.87 -1.79 -11.21
C ARG A 74 9.14 -2.30 -12.45
N HIS A 75 7.81 -2.20 -12.48
CA HIS A 75 7.00 -2.74 -13.56
C HIS A 75 6.09 -1.67 -14.16
N VAL A 76 6.19 -1.47 -15.48
CA VAL A 76 5.46 -0.44 -16.24
C VAL A 76 3.93 -0.64 -16.19
N ILE A 77 3.47 -1.86 -15.94
CA ILE A 77 2.04 -2.19 -15.84
C ILE A 77 1.37 -1.60 -14.60
N TYR A 78 2.13 -1.13 -13.61
CA TYR A 78 1.61 -0.62 -12.35
C TYR A 78 1.65 0.91 -12.29
N SER A 79 0.67 1.47 -11.58
CA SER A 79 0.69 2.88 -11.24
C SER A 79 1.83 3.17 -10.26
N ARG A 80 2.21 4.45 -10.15
CA ARG A 80 3.23 4.91 -9.20
C ARG A 80 2.85 4.69 -7.74
N ALA A 81 1.56 4.50 -7.44
CA ALA A 81 1.07 4.27 -6.08
C ALA A 81 1.06 2.78 -5.70
N TYR A 82 1.31 1.86 -6.63
CA TYR A 82 1.23 0.43 -6.38
C TYR A 82 2.58 -0.18 -6.01
N GLY A 83 2.58 -1.02 -4.98
CA GLY A 83 3.77 -1.69 -4.47
C GLY A 83 4.46 -0.92 -3.35
N GLN A 84 5.55 -1.48 -2.86
CA GLN A 84 6.35 -1.02 -1.72
C GLN A 84 7.77 -0.60 -2.11
N GLU A 85 8.47 0.08 -1.20
CA GLU A 85 9.84 0.62 -1.37
C GLU A 85 10.83 0.09 -0.30
N PHE A 86 10.66 -1.16 0.15
CA PHE A 86 11.51 -1.80 1.17
C PHE A 86 12.98 -1.93 0.77
N GLU A 87 13.27 -2.07 -0.52
CA GLU A 87 14.64 -2.19 -1.02
C GLU A 87 15.49 -0.94 -0.67
N GLU A 88 14.85 0.22 -0.50
CA GLU A 88 15.54 1.46 -0.13
C GLU A 88 16.08 1.45 1.30
N LEU A 89 15.60 0.55 2.16
CA LEU A 89 16.04 0.41 3.55
C LEU A 89 17.34 -0.39 3.68
N ILE A 90 17.69 -1.19 2.68
CA ILE A 90 18.86 -2.07 2.71
C ILE A 90 20.13 -1.23 2.57
N GLY A 91 21.14 -1.52 3.40
CA GLY A 91 22.46 -0.89 3.29
C GLY A 91 22.57 0.53 3.82
N GLN A 92 21.49 1.11 4.36
CA GLN A 92 21.47 2.49 4.89
C GLN A 92 22.14 2.64 6.27
N GLY A 93 22.57 1.54 6.91
CA GLY A 93 23.22 1.57 8.23
C GLY A 93 22.33 2.04 9.39
N TYR A 94 21.02 2.08 9.19
CA TYR A 94 20.05 2.51 10.20
C TYR A 94 19.96 1.53 11.38
N SER A 95 19.62 2.06 12.56
CA SER A 95 19.29 1.22 13.71
C SER A 95 18.03 0.39 13.42
N ARG A 96 17.89 -0.76 14.10
CA ARG A 96 16.70 -1.62 13.94
C ARG A 96 15.40 -0.87 14.19
N ALA A 97 15.38 0.01 15.20
CA ALA A 97 14.19 0.81 15.52
C ALA A 97 13.79 1.75 14.36
N VAL A 98 14.77 2.36 13.67
CA VAL A 98 14.50 3.19 12.49
C VAL A 98 13.99 2.33 11.34
N GLN A 99 14.62 1.17 11.10
CA GLN A 99 14.16 0.25 10.05
C GLN A 99 12.74 -0.26 10.31
N GLU A 100 12.41 -0.66 11.52
CA GLU A 100 11.04 -1.10 11.89
C GLU A 100 10.01 0.02 11.71
N SER A 101 10.38 1.27 12.03
CA SER A 101 9.53 2.44 11.79
C SER A 101 9.28 2.67 10.30
N GLU A 102 10.32 2.57 9.47
CA GLU A 102 10.18 2.73 8.03
C GLU A 102 9.42 1.56 7.38
N ILE A 103 9.64 0.32 7.83
CA ILE A 103 8.85 -0.84 7.38
C ILE A 103 7.38 -0.62 7.68
N ARG A 104 7.05 -0.15 8.89
CA ARG A 104 5.67 0.18 9.27
C ARG A 104 5.08 1.24 8.35
N ARG A 105 5.82 2.33 8.11
CA ARG A 105 5.40 3.43 7.24
C ARG A 105 5.13 2.93 5.82
N ILE A 106 6.10 2.27 5.20
CA ILE A 106 6.02 1.78 3.82
C ILE A 106 4.90 0.74 3.65
N ALA A 107 4.79 -0.22 4.57
CA ALA A 107 3.71 -1.23 4.52
C ALA A 107 2.33 -0.58 4.64
N THR A 108 2.18 0.39 5.54
CA THR A 108 0.93 1.14 5.72
C THR A 108 0.59 1.93 4.47
N GLU A 109 1.53 2.72 3.94
CA GLU A 109 1.34 3.49 2.70
C GLU A 109 0.97 2.58 1.52
N THR A 110 1.60 1.41 1.41
CA THR A 110 1.33 0.45 0.34
C THR A 110 -0.08 -0.12 0.40
N LEU A 111 -0.53 -0.53 1.59
CA LEU A 111 -1.81 -1.23 1.75
C LEU A 111 -3.02 -0.28 1.85
N MET A 112 -2.82 0.94 2.34
CA MET A 112 -3.85 2.00 2.41
C MET A 112 -4.15 2.62 1.05
N VAL A 113 -3.40 2.30 -0.01
CA VAL A 113 -3.72 2.71 -1.39
C VAL A 113 -5.03 2.09 -1.88
N ASP A 114 -5.37 0.88 -1.41
CA ASP A 114 -6.64 0.25 -1.77
C ASP A 114 -7.78 0.81 -0.88
N PRO A 115 -8.85 1.34 -1.48
CA PRO A 115 -9.94 1.97 -0.74
C PRO A 115 -10.72 0.99 0.17
N ARG A 116 -10.55 -0.33 -0.03
CA ARG A 116 -11.13 -1.35 0.85
C ARG A 116 -10.41 -1.44 2.20
N THR A 117 -9.15 -1.02 2.27
CA THR A 117 -8.35 -1.08 3.49
C THR A 117 -8.71 0.07 4.43
N LEU A 118 -9.07 -0.27 5.67
CA LEU A 118 -9.42 0.68 6.73
C LEU A 118 -8.23 0.99 7.65
N SER A 119 -7.46 -0.03 8.04
CA SER A 119 -6.29 0.16 8.89
C SER A 119 -5.22 -0.90 8.67
N VAL A 120 -3.97 -0.55 9.01
CA VAL A 120 -2.80 -1.42 9.02
C VAL A 120 -2.08 -1.21 10.35
N ASP A 121 -2.02 -2.25 11.18
CA ASP A 121 -1.45 -2.17 12.52
C ASP A 121 -0.88 -3.52 12.99
N GLY A 122 -0.60 -3.68 14.29
CA GLY A 122 -0.25 -4.98 14.87
C GLY A 122 1.07 -5.55 14.34
N PHE A 123 2.03 -4.68 14.03
CA PHE A 123 3.32 -5.08 13.47
C PHE A 123 4.12 -5.93 14.46
N VAL A 124 4.60 -7.08 13.98
CA VAL A 124 5.54 -7.95 14.68
C VAL A 124 6.76 -8.13 13.78
N PHE A 125 7.96 -7.95 14.34
CA PHE A 125 9.22 -8.03 13.60
C PHE A 125 10.08 -9.19 14.08
N VAL A 126 10.67 -9.91 13.13
CA VAL A 126 11.58 -11.03 13.38
C VAL A 126 12.84 -10.81 12.56
N TRP A 127 13.91 -10.43 13.27
CA TRP A 127 15.23 -10.23 12.68
C TRP A 127 15.99 -11.54 12.54
N ARG A 128 16.59 -11.75 11.37
CA ARG A 128 17.48 -12.85 11.04
C ARG A 128 18.79 -12.29 10.46
N GLU A 129 19.77 -13.15 10.18
CA GLU A 129 21.04 -12.73 9.60
C GLU A 129 20.87 -12.13 8.20
N ASP A 130 19.86 -12.59 7.46
CA ASP A 130 19.55 -12.25 6.08
C ASP A 130 18.54 -11.10 5.92
N GLY A 131 18.01 -10.54 7.03
CA GLY A 131 17.08 -9.42 6.97
C GLY A 131 16.03 -9.41 8.08
N CYS A 132 14.90 -8.76 7.80
CA CYS A 132 13.76 -8.63 8.70
C CYS A 132 12.50 -9.22 8.06
N ARG A 133 11.86 -10.16 8.75
CA ARG A 133 10.49 -10.58 8.42
C ARG A 133 9.53 -9.85 9.31
N PHE A 134 8.37 -9.48 8.77
CA PHE A 134 7.32 -8.85 9.55
C PHE A 134 5.96 -9.41 9.21
N THR A 135 5.05 -9.32 10.17
CA THR A 135 3.63 -9.53 9.96
C THR A 135 2.88 -8.27 10.40
N CYS A 136 1.85 -7.89 9.67
CA CYS A 136 0.93 -6.84 10.10
C CYS A 136 -0.52 -7.31 9.96
N ARG A 137 -1.38 -6.73 10.78
CA ARG A 137 -2.81 -6.93 10.71
C ARG A 137 -3.43 -5.82 9.88
N VAL A 138 -4.26 -6.21 8.93
CA VAL A 138 -4.95 -5.33 8.01
C VAL A 138 -6.44 -5.52 8.24
N LYS A 139 -7.16 -4.41 8.44
CA LYS A 139 -8.62 -4.40 8.57
C LYS A 139 -9.23 -3.74 7.35
N ASN A 140 -10.33 -4.27 6.83
CA ASN A 140 -11.09 -3.64 5.75
C ASN A 140 -12.25 -2.78 6.28
N VAL A 141 -12.90 -2.03 5.39
CA VAL A 141 -14.10 -1.22 5.72
C VAL A 141 -15.33 -2.02 6.15
N ARG A 142 -15.31 -3.35 6.01
CA ARG A 142 -16.34 -4.29 6.49
C ARG A 142 -15.94 -5.00 7.78
N GLU A 143 -14.87 -4.54 8.42
CA GLU A 143 -14.28 -5.10 9.66
C GLU A 143 -13.70 -6.52 9.55
N ASP A 144 -13.53 -7.06 8.34
CA ASP A 144 -12.74 -8.28 8.14
C ASP A 144 -11.26 -8.01 8.42
N GLU A 145 -10.60 -8.97 9.07
CA GLU A 145 -9.17 -8.91 9.37
C GLU A 145 -8.37 -9.92 8.52
N LEU A 146 -7.15 -9.50 8.18
CA LEU A 146 -6.15 -10.29 7.47
C LEU A 146 -4.79 -10.08 8.13
N ILE A 147 -4.01 -11.14 8.28
CA ILE A 147 -2.58 -11.03 8.59
C ILE A 147 -1.83 -11.10 7.27
N VAL A 148 -1.01 -10.10 7.00
CA VAL A 148 -0.14 -10.04 5.81
C VAL A 148 1.29 -10.22 6.26
N GLU A 149 2.03 -11.05 5.52
CA GLU A 149 3.45 -11.29 5.74
C GLU A 149 4.29 -10.53 4.72
N GLY A 150 5.40 -9.97 5.18
CA GLY A 150 6.39 -9.31 4.35
C GLY A 150 7.81 -9.57 4.82
N SER A 151 8.77 -9.35 3.93
CA SER A 151 10.19 -9.49 4.22
C SER A 151 10.98 -8.35 3.59
N VAL A 152 11.99 -7.89 4.31
CA VAL A 152 13.00 -6.93 3.87
C VAL A 152 14.35 -7.64 3.99
N THR A 153 15.00 -7.91 2.87
CA THR A 153 16.25 -8.67 2.75
C THR A 153 17.21 -7.94 1.84
#